data_AF-A0A7C3B8J9-F1
#
_entry.id   AF-A0A7C3B8J9-F1
#
_cell.length_a   1.000
_cell.length_b   1.000
_cell.length_c   1.000
_cell.angle_alpha   90.00
_cell.angle_beta   90.00
_cell.angle_gamma   90.00
#
_symmetry.space_group_name_H-M   'P 1'
#
loop_
_entity.id
_entity.type
_entity.pdbx_description
1 polymer ?
#
loop_
_entity_poly.entity_id
_entity_poly.type
_entity_poly.pdbx_seq_one_letter_code
_entity_poly.pdbx_strand_id
1 'polypeptide(L)'
;MNGLIIRFVCYGIFGWCVEVIWTAVTRKISGVARDWRLQGFTCLWMFPIYGLAVLLYEPLHNAVQARAWPLRALLYAMGIMSVEYATGRALRRLTGACPWDYSQRARWHIHGLVRLEYAPAWAALGLLMERLHDFLVRLTPCIRRALS
;
A
#
# COMPACT_ATOMS: atom_id res chain seq x y z
N MET A 1 -22.65 -10.61 1.55
CA MET A 1 -21.35 -10.34 0.91
C MET A 1 -20.23 -11.13 1.61
N ASN A 2 -19.26 -11.69 0.87
CA ASN A 2 -18.13 -12.42 1.47
C ASN A 2 -17.25 -11.48 2.30
N GLY A 3 -16.83 -11.90 3.50
CA GLY A 3 -16.00 -11.06 4.39
C GLY A 3 -14.68 -10.62 3.74
N LEU A 4 -14.12 -11.47 2.88
CA LEU A 4 -12.93 -11.15 2.09
C LEU A 4 -13.17 -9.99 1.11
N ILE A 5 -14.35 -9.92 0.48
CA ILE A 5 -14.69 -8.83 -0.47
C ILE A 5 -14.83 -7.50 0.28
N ILE A 6 -15.46 -7.52 1.46
CA ILE A 6 -15.57 -6.32 2.31
C ILE A 6 -14.17 -5.79 2.62
N ARG A 7 -13.26 -6.66 3.08
CA ARG A 7 -11.89 -6.26 3.40
C ARG A 7 -11.12 -5.80 2.16
N PHE A 8 -11.22 -6.50 1.04
CA PHE A 8 -10.64 -6.06 -0.23
C PHE A 8 -11.00 -4.60 -0.56
N VAL A 9 -12.29 -4.24 -0.47
CA VAL A 9 -12.75 -2.87 -0.73
C VAL A 9 -12.17 -1.89 0.31
N CYS A 10 -12.19 -2.24 1.61
CA CYS A 10 -11.64 -1.40 2.66
C CYS A 10 -10.14 -1.13 2.49
N TYR A 11 -9.34 -2.17 2.18
CA TYR A 11 -7.91 -2.03 1.89
C TYR A 11 -7.67 -1.18 0.64
N GLY A 12 -8.47 -1.35 -0.42
CA GLY A 12 -8.41 -0.55 -1.63
C GLY A 12 -8.63 0.95 -1.37
N ILE A 13 -9.73 1.29 -0.66
CA ILE A 13 -10.06 2.67 -0.30
C ILE A 13 -8.98 3.26 0.61
N PHE A 14 -8.56 2.51 1.62
CA PHE A 14 -7.54 2.98 2.56
C PHE A 14 -6.21 3.27 1.85
N GLY A 15 -5.77 2.38 0.97
CA GLY A 15 -4.56 2.56 0.18
C GLY A 15 -4.61 3.82 -0.68
N TRP A 16 -5.75 4.09 -1.35
CA TRP A 16 -5.96 5.34 -2.08
C TRP A 16 -5.87 6.57 -1.19
N CYS A 17 -6.50 6.56 -0.01
CA CYS A 17 -6.40 7.67 0.93
C CYS A 17 -4.94 7.93 1.34
N VAL A 18 -4.20 6.87 1.66
CA VAL A 18 -2.77 6.98 2.01
C VAL A 18 -1.95 7.53 0.85
N GLU A 19 -2.18 7.06 -0.37
CA GLU A 19 -1.43 7.51 -1.54
C GLU A 19 -1.70 8.98 -1.88
N VAL A 20 -2.97 9.40 -1.81
CA VAL A 20 -3.35 10.81 -2.01
C VAL A 20 -2.69 11.70 -0.95
N ILE A 21 -2.72 11.29 0.32
CA ILE A 21 -2.04 12.04 1.40
C ILE A 21 -0.52 12.07 1.17
N TRP A 22 0.08 10.92 0.85
CA TRP A 22 1.51 10.78 0.64
C TRP A 22 2.01 11.66 -0.51
N THR A 23 1.32 11.64 -1.65
CA THR A 23 1.69 12.43 -2.82
C THR A 23 1.50 13.93 -2.58
N ALA A 24 0.43 14.33 -1.89
CA ALA A 24 0.21 15.71 -1.48
C ALA A 24 1.34 16.23 -0.57
N VAL A 25 1.66 15.47 0.48
CA VAL A 25 2.69 15.82 1.46
C VAL A 25 4.07 15.82 0.83
N THR A 26 4.41 14.80 0.04
CA THR A 26 5.71 14.70 -0.63
C THR A 26 5.93 15.88 -1.58
N ARG A 27 4.92 16.27 -2.37
CA ARG A 27 5.01 17.44 -3.27
C ARG A 27 5.21 18.75 -2.52
N LYS A 28 4.61 18.89 -1.34
CA LYS A 28 4.78 20.07 -0.48
C LYS A 28 6.19 20.12 0.10
N ILE A 29 6.66 19.02 0.69
CA ILE A 29 7.99 18.91 1.31
C ILE A 29 9.10 19.06 0.25
N SER A 30 8.90 18.52 -0.95
CA SER A 30 9.86 18.65 -2.05
C SER A 30 9.87 20.04 -2.71
N GLY A 31 9.03 20.97 -2.27
CA GLY A 31 8.94 22.34 -2.82
C GLY A 31 8.30 22.45 -4.20
N VAL A 32 7.76 21.36 -4.74
CA VAL A 32 7.09 21.33 -6.07
C VAL A 32 5.73 22.02 -5.98
N ALA A 33 5.01 21.80 -4.88
CA ALA A 33 3.79 22.53 -4.57
C ALA A 33 4.11 23.69 -3.62
N ARG A 34 3.96 24.93 -4.11
CA ARG A 34 4.21 26.14 -3.30
C ARG A 34 3.02 26.50 -2.40
N ASP A 35 1.80 26.21 -2.86
CA ASP A 35 0.56 26.53 -2.14
C ASP A 35 0.18 25.45 -1.10
N TRP A 36 -0.83 25.75 -0.29
CA TRP A 36 -1.37 24.85 0.75
C TRP A 36 -2.61 24.09 0.26
N ARG A 37 -2.82 24.02 -1.05
CA ARG A 37 -3.95 23.28 -1.63
C ARG A 37 -3.80 21.76 -1.47
N LEU A 38 -2.59 21.28 -1.17
CA LEU A 38 -2.26 19.89 -0.83
C LEU A 38 -2.90 18.87 -1.80
N GLN A 39 -2.72 19.10 -3.10
CA GLN A 39 -3.24 18.22 -4.13
C GLN A 39 -2.41 16.93 -4.23
N GLY A 40 -3.08 15.81 -3.94
CA GLY A 40 -2.55 14.46 -4.12
C GLY A 40 -3.13 13.79 -5.37
N PHE A 41 -2.42 12.79 -5.88
CA PHE A 41 -2.79 12.05 -7.08
C PHE A 41 -2.60 10.56 -6.84
N THR A 42 -3.50 9.76 -7.39
CA THR A 42 -3.41 8.29 -7.46
C THR A 42 -3.91 7.85 -8.84
N CYS A 43 -3.62 6.62 -9.24
CA CYS A 43 -4.18 6.03 -10.45
C CYS A 43 -5.20 4.92 -10.11
N LEU A 44 -6.12 4.66 -11.04
CA LEU A 44 -7.17 3.65 -10.81
C LEU A 44 -6.63 2.24 -10.62
N TRP A 45 -5.47 1.93 -11.21
CA TRP A 45 -4.81 0.64 -11.05
C TRP A 45 -4.31 0.37 -9.63
N MET A 46 -4.16 1.40 -8.80
CA MET A 46 -3.72 1.22 -7.42
C MET A 46 -4.79 0.58 -6.54
N PHE A 47 -6.07 0.80 -6.82
CA PHE A 47 -7.16 0.19 -6.03
C PHE A 47 -7.12 -1.33 -6.02
N PRO A 48 -7.10 -2.03 -7.17
CA PRO A 48 -7.02 -3.48 -7.15
C PRO A 48 -5.70 -3.98 -6.54
N ILE A 49 -4.60 -3.25 -6.70
CA ILE A 49 -3.32 -3.63 -6.07
C ILE A 49 -3.43 -3.58 -4.54
N TYR A 50 -3.96 -2.48 -4.00
CA TYR A 50 -4.15 -2.30 -2.56
C TYR A 50 -5.20 -3.25 -2.00
N GLY A 51 -6.30 -3.48 -2.72
CA GLY A 51 -7.32 -4.45 -2.31
C GLY A 51 -6.77 -5.87 -2.29
N LEU A 52 -5.97 -6.27 -3.30
CA LEU A 52 -5.33 -7.59 -3.35
C LEU A 52 -4.28 -7.79 -2.25
N ALA A 53 -3.83 -6.72 -1.58
CA ALA A 53 -2.95 -6.83 -0.42
C ALA A 53 -3.56 -7.72 0.66
N VAL A 54 -4.90 -7.81 0.77
CA VAL A 54 -5.60 -8.71 1.70
C VAL A 54 -5.13 -10.18 1.57
N LEU A 55 -4.81 -10.64 0.35
CA LEU A 55 -4.43 -12.03 0.10
C LEU A 55 -3.01 -12.36 0.55
N LEU A 56 -2.13 -11.36 0.63
CA LEU A 56 -0.72 -11.53 0.98
C LEU A 56 -0.44 -11.05 2.40
N TYR A 57 -1.03 -9.92 2.79
CA TYR A 57 -0.82 -9.27 4.07
C TYR A 57 -1.46 -10.04 5.22
N GLU A 58 -2.73 -10.47 5.11
CA GLU A 58 -3.41 -11.16 6.23
C GLU A 58 -2.71 -12.47 6.62
N PRO A 59 -2.34 -13.37 5.69
CA PRO A 59 -1.61 -14.59 6.05
C PRO A 59 -0.24 -14.30 6.64
N LEU A 60 0.48 -13.32 6.08
CA LEU A 60 1.79 -12.89 6.58
C LEU A 60 1.67 -12.36 8.01
N HIS A 61 0.73 -11.43 8.26
CA HIS A 61 0.48 -10.85 9.57
C HIS A 61 0.20 -11.93 10.62
N ASN A 62 -0.73 -12.86 10.32
CA ASN A 62 -1.09 -13.94 11.22
C ASN A 62 0.10 -14.87 11.54
N ALA A 63 1.01 -15.08 10.58
CA ALA A 63 2.21 -15.91 10.77
C ALA A 63 3.31 -15.21 11.60
N VAL A 64 3.39 -13.88 11.55
CA VAL A 64 4.49 -13.11 12.17
C VAL A 64 4.08 -12.31 13.40
N GLN A 65 2.79 -12.26 13.76
CA GLN A 65 2.27 -11.47 14.88
C GLN A 65 3.00 -11.71 16.22
N ALA A 66 3.44 -12.95 16.48
CA ALA A 66 4.16 -13.33 17.70
C ALA A 66 5.65 -12.94 17.70
N ARG A 67 6.18 -12.44 16.58
CA ARG A 67 7.57 -12.01 16.45
C ARG A 67 7.76 -10.56 16.93
N ALA A 68 9.00 -10.21 17.27
CA ALA A 68 9.36 -8.85 17.66
C ALA A 68 9.06 -7.84 16.55
N TRP A 69 8.60 -6.64 16.93
CA TRP A 69 8.17 -5.61 15.98
C TRP A 69 9.20 -5.24 14.89
N PRO A 70 10.53 -5.22 15.11
CA PRO A 70 11.48 -4.87 14.05
C PRO A 70 11.50 -5.91 12.93
N LEU A 71 11.38 -7.20 13.29
CA LEU A 71 11.32 -8.28 12.30
C LEU A 71 10.04 -8.19 11.48
N ARG A 72 8.89 -7.89 12.12
CA ARG A 72 7.63 -7.68 11.41
C ARG A 72 7.72 -6.51 10.44
N ALA A 73 8.27 -5.38 10.90
CA ALA A 73 8.46 -4.18 10.09
C ALA A 73 9.32 -4.46 8.85
N LEU A 74 10.42 -5.20 9.02
CA LEU A 74 11.27 -5.65 7.91
C LEU A 74 10.51 -6.54 6.92
N LEU A 75 9.80 -7.55 7.42
CA LEU A 75 9.05 -8.49 6.57
C LEU A 75 7.94 -7.78 5.78
N TYR A 76 7.24 -6.81 6.39
CA TYR A 76 6.25 -6.01 5.68
C TYR A 76 6.88 -5.12 4.63
N ALA A 77 7.98 -4.43 4.93
CA ALA A 77 8.67 -3.61 3.95
C ALA A 77 9.11 -4.44 2.74
N MET A 78 9.73 -5.61 2.99
CA MET A 78 10.15 -6.54 1.94
C MET A 78 8.95 -7.06 1.12
N GLY A 79 7.86 -7.44 1.80
CA GLY A 79 6.65 -7.93 1.15
C GLY A 79 6.01 -6.86 0.25
N ILE A 80 5.83 -5.65 0.77
CA ILE A 80 5.24 -4.52 0.03
C ILE A 80 6.10 -4.18 -1.18
N MET A 81 7.42 -4.06 -1.01
CA MET A 81 8.34 -3.77 -2.12
C MET A 81 8.37 -4.90 -3.16
N SER A 82 8.22 -6.16 -2.74
CA SER A 82 8.12 -7.29 -3.66
C SER A 82 6.84 -7.23 -4.49
N VAL A 83 5.71 -6.87 -3.87
CA VAL A 83 4.44 -6.66 -4.56
C VAL A 83 4.53 -5.47 -5.50
N GLU A 84 5.06 -4.34 -5.05
CA GLU A 84 5.29 -3.13 -5.88
C GLU A 84 6.12 -3.45 -7.12
N TYR A 85 7.18 -4.24 -6.96
CA TYR A 85 8.00 -4.70 -8.08
C TYR A 85 7.24 -5.61 -9.03
N ALA A 86 6.53 -6.62 -8.50
CA ALA A 86 5.82 -7.61 -9.30
C ALA A 86 4.66 -6.97 -10.08
N THR A 87 3.86 -6.12 -9.43
CA THR A 87 2.74 -5.42 -10.06
C THR A 87 3.24 -4.37 -11.04
N GLY A 88 4.28 -3.62 -10.71
CA GLY A 88 4.89 -2.64 -11.62
C GLY A 88 5.44 -3.31 -12.88
N ARG A 89 6.10 -4.46 -12.74
CA ARG A 89 6.57 -5.26 -13.88
C ARG A 89 5.41 -5.81 -14.72
N ALA A 90 4.36 -6.32 -14.07
CA ALA A 90 3.18 -6.84 -14.77
C ALA A 90 2.46 -5.75 -15.55
N LEU A 91 2.20 -4.59 -14.93
CA LEU A 91 1.60 -3.43 -15.58
C LEU A 91 2.43 -2.96 -16.77
N ARG A 92 3.75 -2.78 -16.59
CA ARG A 92 4.64 -2.38 -17.68
C ARG A 92 4.58 -3.34 -18.88
N ARG A 93 4.39 -4.64 -18.66
CA ARG A 93 4.21 -5.62 -19.73
C ARG A 93 2.83 -5.56 -20.39
N LEU A 94 1.78 -5.28 -19.61
CA LEU A 94 0.39 -5.30 -20.09
C LEU A 94 -0.01 -3.99 -20.79
N THR A 95 0.42 -2.85 -20.26
CA THR A 95 0.00 -1.52 -20.74
C THR A 95 1.12 -0.75 -21.43
N GLY A 96 2.35 -1.29 -21.43
CA GLY A 96 3.55 -0.63 -21.94
C GLY A 96 4.19 0.37 -20.97
N ALA A 97 3.52 0.72 -19.86
CA ALA A 97 4.00 1.69 -18.89
C ALA A 97 3.68 1.29 -17.44
N CYS A 98 4.55 1.65 -16.50
CA CYS A 98 4.25 1.54 -15.07
C CYS A 98 3.73 2.91 -14.58
N PRO A 99 2.58 3.00 -13.88
CA PRO A 99 2.07 4.28 -13.39
C PRO A 99 3.04 4.98 -12.42
N TRP A 100 3.86 4.20 -11.73
CA TRP A 100 4.98 4.70 -10.95
C TRP A 100 6.30 4.32 -11.64
N ASP A 101 7.05 5.33 -12.05
CA ASP A 101 8.41 5.17 -12.55
C ASP A 101 9.34 6.10 -11.78
N TYR A 102 10.22 5.50 -10.97
CA TYR A 102 11.18 6.18 -10.12
C TYR A 102 12.53 6.40 -10.81
N SER A 103 12.71 5.96 -12.07
CA SER A 103 13.99 6.01 -12.80
C SER A 103 14.65 7.39 -12.83
N GLN A 104 13.83 8.45 -12.90
CA GLN A 104 14.33 9.83 -12.95
C GLN A 104 14.32 10.56 -11.60
N ARG A 105 13.72 9.98 -10.55
CA ARG A 105 13.46 10.67 -9.28
C ARG A 105 14.20 10.08 -8.07
N ALA A 106 14.78 8.89 -8.20
CA ALA A 106 15.47 8.21 -7.10
C ALA A 106 16.86 7.74 -7.53
N ARG A 107 17.87 7.88 -6.65
CA ARG A 107 19.21 7.33 -6.92
C ARG A 107 19.26 5.84 -6.66
N TRP A 108 18.49 5.36 -5.68
CA TRP A 108 18.44 3.97 -5.27
C TRP A 108 17.11 3.34 -5.66
N HIS A 109 17.01 2.91 -6.92
CA HIS A 109 15.84 2.21 -7.44
C HIS A 109 16.21 0.86 -8.07
N ILE A 110 15.27 -0.09 -8.05
CA ILE A 110 15.38 -1.35 -8.79
C ILE A 110 14.53 -1.22 -10.06
N HIS A 111 15.19 -1.10 -11.22
CA HIS A 111 14.57 -0.96 -12.56
C HIS A 111 13.52 0.17 -12.69
N GLY A 112 13.60 1.20 -11.84
CA GLY A 112 12.60 2.26 -11.74
C GLY A 112 11.27 1.85 -11.09
N LEU A 113 11.11 0.59 -10.67
CA LEU A 113 9.83 0.05 -10.16
C LEU A 113 9.72 0.07 -8.64
N VAL A 114 10.86 -0.01 -7.94
CA VAL A 114 10.91 0.01 -6.47
C VAL A 114 11.95 1.03 -6.04
N ARG A 115 11.60 1.86 -5.07
CA ARG A 115 12.51 2.83 -4.44
C ARG A 115 12.95 2.31 -3.07
N LEU A 116 14.24 2.02 -2.91
CA LEU A 116 14.77 1.45 -1.67
C LEU A 116 14.66 2.42 -0.48
N GLU A 117 14.76 3.72 -0.75
CA GLU A 117 14.59 4.78 0.26
C GLU A 117 13.20 4.79 0.90
N TYR A 118 12.19 4.15 0.27
CA TYR A 118 10.86 4.02 0.85
C TYR A 118 10.72 2.82 1.80
N ALA A 119 11.75 1.99 1.95
CA ALA A 119 11.70 0.84 2.88
C ALA A 119 11.29 1.23 4.31
N PRO A 120 11.79 2.34 4.92
CA PRO A 120 11.32 2.77 6.24
C PRO A 120 9.85 3.19 6.26
N ALA A 121 9.38 3.86 5.20
CA ALA A 121 7.99 4.26 5.06
C ALA A 121 7.08 3.03 4.90
N TRP A 122 7.50 2.03 4.13
CA TRP A 122 6.80 0.76 3.97
C TRP A 122 6.78 -0.07 5.25
N ALA A 123 7.88 -0.07 6.02
CA ALA A 123 7.94 -0.69 7.33
C ALA A 123 6.91 -0.07 8.29
N ALA A 124 6.85 1.27 8.35
CA ALA A 124 5.89 2.00 9.16
C ALA A 124 4.44 1.74 8.71
N LEU A 125 4.16 1.77 7.40
CA LEU A 125 2.85 1.46 6.86
C LEU A 125 2.45 0.01 7.18
N GLY A 126 3.37 -0.94 7.06
CA GLY A 126 3.14 -2.34 7.38
C GLY A 126 2.73 -2.56 8.83
N LEU A 127 3.35 -1.85 9.77
CA LEU A 127 2.95 -1.87 11.19
C LEU A 127 1.60 -1.17 11.42
N LEU A 128 1.33 -0.05 10.74
CA LEU A 128 0.03 0.62 10.80
C LEU A 128 -1.10 -0.29 10.29
N MET A 129 -0.82 -1.09 9.26
CA MET A 129 -1.74 -2.07 8.72
C MET A 129 -2.12 -3.18 9.69
N GLU A 130 -1.31 -3.47 10.72
CA GLU A 130 -1.68 -4.47 11.73
C GLU A 130 -2.95 -4.02 12.47
N ARG A 131 -2.97 -2.73 12.86
CA ARG A 131 -4.12 -2.14 13.55
C ARG A 131 -5.34 -2.02 12.65
N LEU A 132 -5.13 -1.67 11.38
CA LEU A 132 -6.23 -1.64 10.41
C LEU A 132 -6.81 -3.04 10.21
N HIS A 133 -5.95 -4.06 10.07
CA HIS A 133 -6.37 -5.45 9.91
C HIS A 133 -7.22 -5.92 11.09
N ASP A 134 -6.72 -5.77 12.32
CA ASP A 134 -7.43 -6.16 13.54
C ASP A 134 -8.80 -5.48 13.65
N PHE A 135 -8.85 -4.20 13.31
CA PHE A 135 -10.09 -3.42 13.29
C PHE A 135 -11.08 -3.95 12.24
N LEU A 136 -10.61 -4.21 11.02
CA LEU A 136 -11.44 -4.73 9.93
C LEU A 136 -11.94 -6.14 10.23
N VAL A 137 -11.13 -7.01 10.83
CA VAL A 137 -11.56 -8.36 11.25
C VAL A 137 -12.71 -8.28 12.25
N ARG A 138 -12.66 -7.34 13.20
CA ARG A 138 -13.74 -7.10 14.17
C ARG A 138 -15.00 -6.49 13.53
N LEU A 139 -14.85 -5.59 12.55
CA LEU A 139 -15.97 -4.93 11.89
C LEU A 139 -16.65 -5.77 10.81
N THR A 140 -15.91 -6.66 10.14
CA THR A 140 -16.42 -7.43 8.99
C THR A 140 -17.73 -8.17 9.29
N PRO A 141 -17.91 -8.83 10.45
CA PRO A 141 -19.19 -9.46 10.80
C PRO A 141 -20.34 -8.48 10.94
N CYS A 142 -20.10 -7.29 11.51
CA CYS A 142 -21.12 -6.24 11.68
C CYS A 142 -21.56 -5.68 10.33
N ILE A 143 -20.60 -5.35 9.46
CA ILE A 143 -20.88 -4.87 8.10
C ILE A 143 -21.63 -5.94 7.31
N ARG A 144 -21.23 -7.20 7.43
CA ARG A 144 -21.89 -8.31 6.75
C ARG A 144 -23.36 -8.44 7.17
N ARG A 145 -23.67 -8.27 8.46
CA ARG A 145 -25.05 -8.30 8.98
C ARG A 145 -25.89 -7.10 8.51
N ALA A 146 -25.28 -5.93 8.36
CA ALA A 146 -25.99 -4.74 7.88
C ALA A 146 -26.28 -4.79 6.36
N LEU A 147 -25.51 -5.58 5.61
CA LEU A 147 -25.63 -5.76 4.15
C LEU A 147 -26.36 -7.05 3.75
N SER A 148 -26.92 -7.79 4.72
CA SER A 148 -27.74 -9.00 4.51
C SER A 148 -29.20 -8.70 4.81
#